data_AF-A0AAE1E5S7-F1
#
_entry.id   AF-A0AAE1E5S7-F1
#
_cell.length_a   1.000
_cell.length_b   1.000
_cell.length_c   1.000
_cell.angle_alpha   90.00
_cell.angle_beta   90.00
_cell.angle_gamma   90.00
#
_symmetry.space_group_name_H-M   'P 1'
#
loop_
_entity.id
_entity.type
_entity.pdbx_description
1 polymer ?
#
loop_
_entity_poly.entity_id
_entity_poly.type
_entity_poly.pdbx_seq_one_letter_code
_entity_poly.pdbx_strand_id
1 'polypeptide(L)'
;MSYQLYRNTTLGHTLQESLDEQIQLGQISPNLALKVLLQFDKAINQALAQRVKTKISFKGKLNTYRFCDNVWTFVLNKVEFREAPVQELVKVDKVKIVACDGKSM
;
A
#
# COMPACT_ATOMS: atom_id res chain seq x y z
N MET A 1 -10.26 6.42 10.73
CA MET A 1 -9.81 7.22 9.57
C MET A 1 -9.11 6.26 8.63
N SER A 2 -9.41 6.26 7.33
CA SER A 2 -8.81 5.31 6.39
C SER A 2 -7.51 5.88 5.83
N TYR A 3 -6.43 5.08 5.81
CA TYR A 3 -5.16 5.54 5.25
C TYR A 3 -5.23 5.63 3.72
N GLN A 4 -4.77 6.76 3.18
CA GLN A 4 -4.61 6.99 1.75
C GLN A 4 -3.33 6.36 1.18
N LEU A 5 -2.49 5.76 2.04
CA LEU A 5 -1.22 5.12 1.66
C LEU A 5 -1.38 4.14 0.49
N TYR A 6 -2.50 3.40 0.47
CA TYR A 6 -2.76 2.38 -0.55
C TYR A 6 -3.09 2.94 -1.94
N ARG A 7 -3.31 4.26 -2.08
CA ARG A 7 -3.45 4.89 -3.40
C ARG A 7 -2.16 4.80 -4.22
N ASN A 8 -0.99 4.74 -3.57
CA ASN A 8 0.31 4.61 -4.25
C ASN A 8 0.71 3.14 -4.50
N THR A 9 -0.24 2.21 -4.46
CA THR A 9 -0.05 0.81 -4.90
C THR A 9 -0.40 0.68 -6.37
N THR A 10 -0.05 -0.43 -7.02
CA THR A 10 -0.48 -0.70 -8.40
C THR A 10 -1.99 -0.55 -8.57
N LEU A 11 -2.80 -1.15 -7.68
CA LEU A 11 -4.25 -1.06 -7.74
C LEU A 11 -4.75 0.40 -7.57
N GLY A 12 -4.16 1.14 -6.64
CA GLY A 12 -4.51 2.54 -6.41
C GLY A 12 -4.11 3.47 -7.56
N HIS A 13 -2.94 3.23 -8.18
CA HIS A 13 -2.48 3.96 -9.36
C HIS A 13 -3.38 3.70 -10.56
N THR A 14 -3.67 2.43 -10.87
CA THR A 14 -4.55 2.10 -12.00
C THR A 14 -5.95 2.70 -11.81
N LEU A 15 -6.48 2.73 -10.59
CA LEU A 15 -7.75 3.42 -10.30
C LEU A 15 -7.66 4.93 -10.58
N GLN A 16 -6.58 5.59 -10.15
CA GLN A 16 -6.39 7.03 -10.38
C GLN A 16 -6.27 7.33 -11.88
N GLU A 17 -5.47 6.55 -12.62
CA GLU A 17 -5.31 6.68 -14.07
C GLU A 17 -6.66 6.52 -14.79
N SER A 18 -7.46 5.51 -14.42
CA SER A 18 -8.81 5.33 -14.99
C SER A 18 -9.75 6.50 -14.66
N LEU A 19 -9.67 7.04 -13.44
CA LEU A 19 -10.49 8.20 -13.06
C LEU A 19 -10.07 9.46 -13.83
N ASP A 20 -8.76 9.67 -14.03
CA ASP A 20 -8.22 10.80 -14.78
C ASP A 20 -8.64 10.74 -16.25
N GLU A 21 -8.62 9.56 -16.88
CA GLU A 21 -9.13 9.36 -18.24
C GLU A 21 -10.62 9.75 -18.32
N GLN A 22 -11.43 9.33 -17.35
CA GLN A 22 -12.85 9.65 -17.33
C GLN A 22 -13.15 11.13 -17.10
N ILE A 23 -12.27 11.84 -16.38
CA ILE A 23 -12.32 13.30 -16.25
C ILE A 23 -11.96 13.96 -17.58
N GLN A 24 -10.91 13.50 -18.25
CA GLN A 24 -10.46 14.05 -19.54
C GLN A 24 -11.51 13.89 -20.64
N LEU A 25 -12.24 12.76 -20.63
CA LEU A 25 -13.36 12.51 -21.53
C LEU A 25 -14.64 13.28 -21.15
N GLY A 26 -14.64 14.03 -20.03
CA GLY A 26 -15.80 14.77 -19.54
C GLY A 26 -16.93 13.89 -18.99
N GLN A 27 -16.67 12.60 -18.73
CA GLN A 27 -17.68 11.66 -18.24
C GLN A 27 -17.96 11.84 -16.75
N ILE A 28 -16.96 12.24 -15.96
CA ILE A 28 -17.09 12.50 -14.53
C ILE A 28 -16.43 13.82 -14.14
N SER A 29 -16.90 14.42 -13.04
CA SER A 29 -16.24 15.59 -12.46
C SER A 29 -15.05 15.18 -11.56
N PRO A 30 -14.04 16.06 -11.41
CA PRO A 30 -12.95 15.84 -10.45
C PRO A 30 -13.44 15.59 -9.00
N ASN A 31 -14.52 16.28 -8.61
CA ASN A 31 -15.14 16.10 -7.30
C ASN A 31 -15.73 14.69 -7.11
N LEU A 32 -16.26 14.09 -8.17
CA LEU A 32 -16.77 12.72 -8.12
C LEU A 32 -15.61 11.71 -8.03
N ALA A 33 -14.54 11.90 -8.81
CA ALA A 33 -13.34 11.06 -8.71
C ALA A 33 -12.74 11.06 -7.30
N LEU A 34 -12.67 12.23 -6.64
CA LEU A 34 -12.22 12.31 -5.25
C LEU A 34 -13.11 11.48 -4.30
N LYS A 35 -14.43 11.49 -4.48
CA LYS A 35 -15.36 10.65 -3.69
C LYS A 35 -15.11 9.16 -3.94
N VAL A 36 -14.79 8.75 -5.17
CA VAL A 36 -14.43 7.37 -5.50
C VAL A 36 -13.14 6.98 -4.77
N LEU A 37 -12.11 7.83 -4.77
CA LEU A 37 -10.87 7.57 -4.05
C LEU A 37 -11.07 7.47 -2.53
N LEU A 38 -11.92 8.32 -1.94
CA LEU A 38 -12.28 8.20 -0.53
C LEU A 38 -13.00 6.88 -0.21
N GLN A 39 -13.81 6.38 -1.14
CA GLN A 39 -14.46 5.08 -0.99
C GLN A 39 -13.47 3.92 -1.17
N PHE A 40 -12.51 4.05 -2.09
CA PHE A 40 -11.40 3.11 -2.25
C PHE A 40 -10.59 2.99 -0.96
N ASP A 41 -10.24 4.11 -0.32
CA ASP A 41 -9.48 4.09 0.94
C ASP A 41 -10.20 3.26 2.01
N LYS A 42 -11.52 3.40 2.14
CA LYS A 42 -12.33 2.61 3.08
C LYS A 42 -12.31 1.12 2.70
N ALA A 43 -12.57 0.83 1.42
CA ALA A 43 -12.70 -0.54 0.93
C ALA A 43 -11.40 -1.33 1.07
N ILE A 44 -10.25 -0.75 0.72
CA ILE A 44 -8.96 -1.46 0.77
C ILE A 44 -8.51 -1.72 2.21
N ASN A 45 -8.65 -0.73 3.11
CA ASN A 45 -8.32 -0.91 4.53
C ASN A 45 -9.18 -2.03 5.15
N GLN A 46 -10.49 -2.04 4.85
CA GLN A 46 -11.39 -3.08 5.33
C GLN A 46 -11.05 -4.46 4.74
N ALA A 47 -10.80 -4.55 3.43
CA ALA A 47 -10.51 -5.80 2.76
C ALA A 47 -9.22 -6.44 3.28
N LEU A 48 -8.15 -5.66 3.45
CA LEU A 48 -6.88 -6.14 4.00
C LEU A 48 -7.05 -6.64 5.44
N ALA A 49 -7.75 -5.90 6.30
CA ALA A 49 -7.96 -6.28 7.70
C ALA A 49 -8.83 -7.54 7.85
N GLN A 50 -9.89 -7.66 7.06
CA GLN A 50 -10.89 -8.71 7.26
C GLN A 50 -10.59 -9.98 6.48
N ARG A 51 -10.08 -9.86 5.23
CA ARG A 51 -10.00 -10.98 4.28
C ARG A 51 -8.61 -11.60 4.18
N VAL A 52 -7.53 -10.85 4.43
CA VAL A 52 -6.16 -11.36 4.32
C VAL A 52 -5.71 -11.97 5.64
N LYS A 53 -5.27 -13.23 5.62
CA LYS A 53 -4.79 -13.98 6.80
C LYS A 53 -3.34 -14.47 6.67
N THR A 54 -2.79 -14.40 5.46
CA THR A 54 -1.42 -14.81 5.15
C THR A 54 -0.41 -14.06 6.00
N LYS A 55 0.60 -14.78 6.50
CA LYS A 55 1.72 -14.20 7.24
C LYS A 55 3.00 -14.34 6.43
N ILE A 56 3.77 -13.27 6.39
CA ILE A 56 5.06 -13.21 5.72
C ILE A 56 6.12 -12.87 6.77
N SER A 57 7.27 -13.52 6.69
CA SER A 57 8.48 -13.15 7.42
C SER A 57 9.53 -12.65 6.44
N PHE A 58 10.40 -11.75 6.88
CA PHE A 58 11.49 -11.27 6.05
C PHE A 58 12.74 -10.98 6.86
N LYS A 59 13.89 -11.06 6.18
CA LYS A 59 15.19 -10.63 6.73
C LYS A 59 15.95 -9.85 5.66
N GLY A 60 16.76 -8.89 6.07
CA GLY A 60 17.55 -8.07 5.16
C GLY A 60 18.48 -7.13 5.91
N LYS A 61 19.30 -6.38 5.17
CA LYS A 61 20.20 -5.37 5.73
C LYS A 61 19.52 -4.00 5.72
N LEU A 62 19.33 -3.38 6.88
CA LEU A 62 18.80 -2.02 6.93
C LEU A 62 19.79 -1.05 6.29
N ASN A 63 19.33 -0.22 5.35
CA ASN A 63 20.12 0.82 4.71
C ASN A 63 19.85 2.17 5.38
N THR A 64 18.58 2.57 5.42
CA THR A 64 18.16 3.82 6.07
C THR A 64 16.74 3.67 6.63
N TYR A 65 16.43 4.49 7.62
CA TYR A 65 15.11 4.57 8.24
C TYR A 65 14.74 6.02 8.55
N ARG A 66 13.43 6.28 8.63
CA ARG A 66 12.87 7.58 9.03
C ARG A 66 11.54 7.37 9.73
N PHE A 67 11.30 8.16 10.76
CA PHE A 67 10.00 8.31 11.39
C PHE A 67 9.60 9.78 11.38
N CYS A 68 8.46 10.09 10.77
CA CYS A 68 7.90 11.44 10.68
C CYS A 68 6.37 11.30 10.51
N ASP A 69 5.59 12.18 11.16
CA ASP A 69 4.12 12.19 11.09
C ASP A 69 3.45 10.83 11.35
N ASN A 70 3.95 10.07 12.33
CA ASN A 70 3.48 8.71 12.66
C ASN A 70 3.60 7.69 11.51
N VAL A 71 4.47 7.96 10.54
CA VAL A 71 4.79 7.05 9.44
C VAL A 71 6.25 6.63 9.52
N TRP A 72 6.47 5.32 9.56
CA TRP A 72 7.78 4.71 9.39
C TRP A 72 8.09 4.51 7.91
N THR A 73 9.30 4.85 7.50
CA THR A 73 9.85 4.48 6.18
C THR A 73 11.19 3.80 6.37
N PHE A 74 11.31 2.57 5.88
CA PHE A 74 12.55 1.81 5.86
C PHE A 74 12.99 1.56 4.42
N VAL A 75 14.30 1.55 4.19
CA VAL A 75 14.90 0.99 2.98
C VAL A 75 15.85 -0.10 3.41
N LEU A 76 15.65 -1.30 2.87
CA LEU A 76 16.49 -2.46 3.15
C LEU A 76 17.15 -2.95 1.87
N ASN A 77 18.32 -3.57 2.00
CA ASN A 77 19.05 -4.25 0.93
C ASN A 77 19.17 -5.74 1.18
N LYS A 78 19.30 -6.53 0.10
CA LYS A 78 19.48 -7.99 0.13
C LYS A 78 18.41 -8.66 1.01
N VAL A 79 17.15 -8.41 0.67
CA VAL A 79 16.00 -8.87 1.44
C VAL A 79 15.52 -10.22 0.93
N GLU A 80 15.23 -11.12 1.87
CA GLU A 80 14.58 -12.40 1.64
C GLU A 80 13.20 -12.38 2.31
N PHE A 81 12.13 -12.51 1.52
CA PHE A 81 10.77 -12.72 2.00
C PHE A 81 10.44 -14.21 1.98
N ARG A 82 9.70 -14.66 2.99
CA ARG A 82 9.22 -16.03 3.15
C ARG A 82 7.76 -16.01 3.55
N GLU A 83 6.91 -16.59 2.72
CA GLU A 83 5.52 -16.88 3.06
C GLU A 83 5.46 -18.16 3.91
N ALA A 84 4.47 -18.28 4.79
CA ALA A 84 4.16 -19.52 5.49
C ALA A 84 2.77 -20.01 5.04
N PRO A 85 2.55 -21.33 4.85
CA PRO A 85 3.40 -22.46 5.25
C PRO A 85 4.38 -22.96 4.17
N VAL A 86 4.18 -22.56 2.91
CA VAL A 86 5.06 -22.93 1.79
C VAL A 86 6.23 -21.96 1.79
N GLN A 87 7.46 -22.45 1.97
CA GLN A 87 8.69 -21.64 2.02
C GLN A 87 9.07 -21.05 0.64
N GLU A 88 8.11 -20.46 -0.07
CA GLU A 88 8.43 -19.70 -1.27
C GLU A 88 9.31 -18.52 -0.86
N LEU A 89 10.51 -18.50 -1.45
CA LEU A 89 11.58 -17.58 -1.11
C LEU A 89 11.69 -16.53 -2.21
N VAL A 90 11.29 -15.31 -1.90
CA VAL A 90 11.46 -14.17 -2.81
C VAL A 90 12.66 -13.36 -2.36
N LYS A 91 13.64 -13.20 -3.25
CA LYS A 91 14.84 -12.38 -3.01
C LYS A 91 14.75 -11.08 -3.79
N VAL A 92 15.09 -9.97 -3.13
CA VAL A 92 15.11 -8.64 -3.74
C VAL A 92 16.32 -7.84 -3.25
N ASP A 93 16.99 -7.15 -4.17
CA ASP A 93 18.19 -6.38 -3.87
C ASP A 93 17.94 -5.17 -2.99
N LYS A 94 16.76 -4.56 -3.15
CA LYS A 94 16.34 -3.36 -2.42
C LYS A 94 14.83 -3.32 -2.28
N VAL A 95 14.33 -2.96 -1.09
CA VAL A 95 12.90 -2.75 -0.83
C VAL A 95 12.68 -1.51 0.00
N LYS A 96 11.59 -0.79 -0.26
CA LYS A 96 11.10 0.32 0.56
C LYS A 96 9.84 -0.13 1.29
N ILE A 97 9.83 -0.03 2.62
CA ILE A 97 8.67 -0.33 3.46
C ILE A 97 8.15 1.00 4.02
N VAL A 98 6.87 1.29 3.80
CA VAL A 98 6.18 2.44 4.38
C VAL A 98 5.06 1.91 5.26
N ALA A 99 5.06 2.27 6.54
CA ALA A 99 4.12 1.76 7.53
C ALA A 99 3.51 2.91 8.34
N CYS A 100 2.19 3.02 8.30
CA CYS A 100 1.41 3.90 9.18
C CYS A 100 1.11 3.18 10.52
N ASP A 101 0.83 3.94 11.57
CA ASP A 101 0.44 3.37 12.86
C ASP A 101 -0.87 2.56 12.76
N GLY A 102 -0.85 1.31 13.22
CA GLY A 102 -2.03 0.43 13.25
C GLY A 102 -2.86 0.56 14.52
N LYS A 103 -2.40 1.28 15.55
CA LYS A 103 -3.05 1.32 16.88
C LYS A 103 -4.47 1.90 16.90
N SER A 104 -4.84 2.65 15.87
CA SER A 104 -6.14 3.32 15.74
C SER A 104 -7.01 2.71 14.63
N MET A 105 -6.63 1.54 14.10
CA MET A 105 -7.33 0.81 13.05
C MET A 105 -8.16 -0.35 13.59
#